data_AF-A0A233S249-F1
#
_entry.id   AF-A0A233S249-F1
#
_cell.length_a   1.000
_cell.length_b   1.000
_cell.length_c   1.000
_cell.angle_alpha   90.00
_cell.angle_beta   90.00
_cell.angle_gamma   90.00
#
_symmetry.space_group_name_H-M   'P 1'
#
loop_
_entity.id
_entity.type
_entity.pdbx_description
1 polymer ?
#
loop_
_entity_poly.entity_id
_entity_poly.type
_entity_poly.pdbx_seq_one_letter_code
_entity_poly.pdbx_strand_id
1 'polypeptide(L)' 'MPRADQVLTAQEGIKLANACTTKKSDPSWHWMGNYGSVYDVVNVANSRGVGVGGLVTIPNASGGGLIPTFMYY' A
#
# COMPACT_ATOMS: atom_id res chain seq x y z
N MET A 1 -16.19 19.32 5.60
CA MET A 1 -16.05 19.29 4.13
C MET A 1 -16.83 20.47 3.57
N PRO A 2 -16.33 21.14 2.54
CA PRO A 2 -17.06 22.25 1.89
C PRO A 2 -18.36 21.75 1.24
N ARG A 3 -19.32 22.66 1.03
CA ARG A 3 -20.57 22.34 0.31
C ARG A 3 -20.27 22.13 -1.18
N ALA A 4 -21.13 21.37 -1.86
CA ALA A 4 -20.94 21.00 -3.27
C ALA A 4 -20.86 22.22 -4.22
N ASP A 5 -21.45 23.34 -3.83
CA ASP A 5 -21.52 24.61 -4.57
C ASP A 5 -20.51 25.67 -4.09
N GLN A 6 -19.66 25.35 -3.11
CA GLN A 6 -18.71 26.30 -2.55
C GLN A 6 -17.52 26.52 -3.51
N VAL A 7 -17.36 27.76 -3.98
CA VAL A 7 -16.15 28.18 -4.71
C VAL A 7 -15.00 28.31 -3.71
N LEU A 8 -13.94 27.51 -3.90
CA LEU A 8 -12.76 27.52 -3.06
C LEU A 8 -11.72 28.50 -3.59
N THR A 9 -11.04 29.19 -2.68
CA THR A 9 -9.77 29.84 -3.02
C THR A 9 -8.72 28.79 -3.36
N ALA A 10 -7.65 29.18 -4.07
CA ALA A 10 -6.55 28.27 -4.42
C ALA A 10 -5.93 27.60 -3.18
N GLN A 11 -5.76 28.34 -2.07
CA GLN A 11 -5.23 27.79 -0.82
C GLN A 11 -6.17 26.78 -0.16
N GLU A 12 -7.49 27.01 -0.20
CA GLU A 12 -8.47 26.07 0.33
C GLU A 12 -8.58 24.82 -0.54
N GLY A 13 -8.45 24.96 -1.87
CA GLY A 13 -8.37 23.85 -2.80
C GLY A 13 -7.17 22.95 -2.52
N ILE A 14 -5.98 23.53 -2.30
CA ILE A 14 -4.77 22.78 -1.93
C ILE A 14 -4.95 22.07 -0.59
N LYS A 15 -5.50 22.74 0.43
CA LYS A 15 -5.78 22.12 1.74
C LYS A 15 -6.76 20.95 1.61
N LEU A 16 -7.82 21.09 0.82
CA LEU A 16 -8.80 20.03 0.58
C LEU A 16 -8.17 18.86 -0.18
N ALA A 17 -7.39 19.13 -1.23
CA ALA A 17 -6.67 18.11 -1.97
C ALA A 17 -5.75 17.32 -1.04
N ASN A 18 -4.90 18.00 -0.27
CA ASN A 18 -4.01 17.36 0.70
C ASN A 18 -4.79 16.52 1.71
N ALA A 19 -5.87 17.04 2.30
CA ALA A 19 -6.69 16.31 3.25
C ALA A 19 -7.36 15.06 2.63
N CYS A 20 -7.75 15.12 1.35
CA CYS A 20 -8.25 13.97 0.60
C CYS A 20 -7.14 12.96 0.31
N THR A 21 -5.92 13.39 -0.03
CA THR A 21 -4.78 12.50 -0.23
C THR A 21 -4.40 11.80 1.07
N THR A 22 -4.42 12.51 2.20
CA THR A 22 -4.15 11.93 3.53
C THR A 22 -5.22 10.92 3.93
N LYS A 23 -6.50 11.14 3.57
CA LYS A 23 -7.60 10.19 3.82
C LYS A 23 -7.64 9.00 2.86
N LYS A 24 -6.98 9.08 1.71
CA LYS A 24 -7.01 8.00 0.69
C LYS A 24 -6.00 6.88 0.99
N SER A 25 -5.17 7.03 2.01
CA SER A 25 -4.19 6.02 2.42
C SER A 25 -4.71 5.16 3.58
N ASP A 26 -5.98 4.76 3.56
CA ASP A 26 -6.37 3.62 4.38
C ASP A 26 -5.60 2.41 3.84
N PRO A 27 -4.78 1.74 4.67
CA PRO A 27 -3.89 0.72 4.17
C PRO A 27 -4.71 -0.41 3.53
N SER A 28 -4.21 -0.96 2.43
CA SER A 28 -4.90 -1.99 1.66
C SER A 28 -3.94 -3.09 1.23
N TRP A 29 -4.48 -4.26 0.88
CA TRP A 29 -3.65 -5.38 0.44
C TRP A 29 -3.20 -5.17 -1.01
N HIS A 30 -1.89 -5.22 -1.23
CA HIS A 30 -1.26 -5.08 -2.54
C HIS A 30 -0.49 -6.34 -2.90
N TRP A 31 -0.63 -6.78 -4.15
CA TRP A 31 0.25 -7.82 -4.70
C TRP A 31 1.67 -7.28 -4.80
N MET A 32 2.63 -8.06 -4.30
CA MET A 32 4.03 -7.67 -4.24
C MET A 32 4.88 -8.42 -5.29
N GLY A 33 4.59 -9.69 -5.53
CA GLY A 33 5.35 -10.52 -6.46
C GLY A 33 5.34 -12.00 -6.09
N ASN A 34 6.02 -12.79 -6.91
CA ASN A 34 6.37 -14.17 -6.65
C ASN A 34 7.88 -14.24 -6.40
N TYR A 35 8.29 -14.72 -5.22
CA TYR A 35 9.69 -14.70 -4.80
C TYR A 35 10.25 -16.11 -4.65
N GLY A 36 11.51 -16.34 -5.03
CA GLY A 36 12.16 -17.63 -4.81
C GLY A 36 12.59 -17.87 -3.35
N SER A 37 12.52 -16.84 -2.52
CA SER A 37 13.02 -16.85 -1.15
C SER A 37 12.28 -15.84 -0.28
N VAL A 38 12.09 -16.20 0.99
CA VAL A 38 11.55 -15.27 2.01
C VAL A 38 12.50 -14.10 2.29
N TYR A 39 13.80 -14.24 2.01
CA TYR A 39 14.76 -13.15 2.17
C TYR A 39 14.52 -12.02 1.15
N ASP A 40 14.16 -12.37 -0.09
CA ASP A 40 13.85 -11.38 -1.13
C ASP A 40 12.57 -10.60 -0.79
N VAL A 41 11.58 -11.30 -0.21
CA VAL A 41 10.35 -10.69 0.33
C VAL A 41 10.69 -9.62 1.38
N VAL A 42 11.53 -9.98 2.36
CA VAL A 42 11.90 -9.07 3.45
C VAL A 42 12.65 -7.84 2.91
N ASN A 43 13.57 -8.03 1.97
CA ASN A 43 14.32 -6.92 1.38
C ASN A 43 13.40 -5.89 0.70
N VAL A 44 12.44 -6.35 -0.09
CA VAL A 44 11.52 -5.44 -0.79
C VAL A 44 10.55 -4.80 0.19
N ALA A 45 10.03 -5.52 1.18
CA ALA A 45 9.14 -4.96 2.21
C ALA A 45 9.83 -3.86 3.03
N ASN A 46 11.09 -4.09 3.42
CA ASN A 46 11.89 -3.10 4.15
C ASN A 46 12.17 -1.84 3.31
N SER A 47 12.43 -1.98 2.00
CA SER A 47 12.63 -0.83 1.11
C SER A 47 11.40 0.07 0.96
N ARG A 48 10.20 -0.48 1.19
CA ARG A 48 8.92 0.23 1.11
C ARG A 48 8.55 0.90 2.43
N GLY A 49 9.32 0.68 3.50
CA GLY A 49 9.06 1.26 4.81
C GLY A 49 7.79 0.74 5.48
N VAL A 50 7.35 -0.48 5.13
CA VAL A 50 6.11 -1.04 5.68
C VAL A 50 6.32 -1.41 7.13
N GLY A 51 5.45 -0.88 7.99
CA GLY A 51 5.48 -1.16 9.42
C GLY A 51 5.17 -2.62 9.76
N VAL A 52 5.17 -2.92 11.06
CA VAL A 52 4.90 -4.27 11.57
C VAL A 52 3.45 -4.68 11.24
N GLY A 53 3.27 -5.81 10.55
CA GLY A 53 1.97 -6.52 10.51
C GLY A 53 1.33 -6.76 9.14
N GLY A 54 1.93 -6.32 8.04
CA GLY A 54 1.28 -6.35 6.73
C GLY A 54 1.76 -7.37 5.71
N LEU A 55 2.36 -8.50 6.08
CA LEU A 55 2.99 -9.40 5.10
C LEU A 55 2.33 -10.79 5.10
N VAL A 56 1.85 -11.22 3.94
CA VAL A 56 1.30 -12.57 3.73
C VAL A 56 2.07 -13.24 2.61
N THR A 57 2.78 -14.32 2.95
CA THR A 57 3.49 -15.20 2.03
C THR A 57 2.77 -16.54 1.97
N ILE A 58 2.33 -16.95 0.79
CA ILE A 58 1.60 -18.21 0.61
C ILE A 58 2.53 -19.21 -0.09
N PRO A 59 2.79 -20.39 0.50
CA PRO A 59 3.52 -21.44 -0.21
C PRO A 59 2.75 -21.81 -1.48
N ASN A 60 3.40 -21.75 -2.64
CA ASN A 60 2.76 -22.15 -3.88
C ASN A 60 2.53 -23.67 -3.89
N ALA A 61 1.26 -24.06 -3.84
CA ALA A 61 0.83 -25.46 -3.83
C ALA A 61 1.28 -26.25 -5.08
N SER A 62 1.63 -25.57 -6.17
CA SER A 62 2.06 -26.17 -7.43
C SER A 62 3.53 -26.64 -7.45
N GLY A 63 4.27 -26.47 -6.35
CA GLY A 63 5.64 -27.00 -6.21
C GLY A 63 6.74 -26.23 -6.96
N GLY A 64 6.41 -25.12 -7.63
CA GLY A 64 7.35 -24.33 -8.44
C GLY A 64 8.38 -23.50 -7.66
N GLY A 65 8.47 -23.65 -6.33
CA GLY A 65 9.44 -22.95 -5.47
C GLY A 65 9.22 -21.44 -5.28
N LEU A 66 8.27 -20.84 -6.01
CA LEU A 66 7.94 -19.42 -5.89
C LEU A 66 6.91 -19.17 -4.77
N ILE A 67 7.04 -18.04 -4.11
CA ILE A 67 6.27 -17.64 -2.93
C ILE A 67 5.48 -16.37 -3.29
N PRO A 68 4.21 -16.50 -3.71
CA PRO A 68 3.32 -15.36 -3.88
C PRO A 68 3.19 -14.57 -2.58
N THR A 69 3.37 -13.27 -2.68
CA THR A 69 3.48 -12.37 -1.53
C THR A 69 2.58 -11.16 -1.70
N PHE A 70 1.88 -10.82 -0.62
CA PHE A 70 1.02 -9.66 -0.49
C PHE A 70 1.50 -8.77 0.66
N MET A 71 1.39 -7.47 0.47
CA MET A 71 1.81 -6.47 1.44
C MET A 71 0.68 -5.48 1.72
N TYR A 72 0.43 -5.18 2.99
CA TYR A 72 -0.58 -4.25 3.47
C TYR A 72 0.06 -2.89 3.78
N TYR A 73 -0.29 -1.86 3.01
CA TYR A 73 0.20 -0.49 3.18
C TYR A 73 -0.75 0.53 2.55
#